data_AF-A0A522MPD7-F1
#
_entry.id   AF-A0A522MPD7-F1
#
_cell.length_a   1.000
_cell.length_b   1.000
_cell.length_c   1.000
_cell.angle_alpha   90.00
_cell.angle_beta   90.00
_cell.angle_gamma   90.00
#
_symmetry.space_group_name_H-M   'P 1'
#
loop_
_entity.id
_entity.type
_entity.pdbx_description
1 polymer ?
#
loop_
_entity_poly.entity_id
_entity_poly.type
_entity_poly.pdbx_seq_one_letter_code
_entity_poly.pdbx_strand_id
1 'polypeptide(L)'
;MGRGAGVVQGARPGAAGDDGPPAAGETGAAHRGNRLRAQGAVPLHELPGSRDVAGHRVRRQRRRGRGRRSLPPAIHRTRRPAGPGTGPAGTAPALAARPRRGQRRGPASARARDRHAAREPAVRAGGGPRRERQPGALPGAVGRAGGQALSEFSVRLGTPEGAVVEQRHRAVSEDALRRDLEGKGFTVFRIWERRGAARLPFLGRRQRLPSLDFLVFNQQLATLLKAGIPVLQSLELLQRTQASAFFREVLSRVLEDVRSGVSLSDAFAAQGGIFPKLYCATVLAGERSGELVSVLNRFIHHQQLLEGVRRRVKSALTYPIVLLSLSFGLIVVLVTYVIPRFATFYLGFSADLPLITKVIVGGSTFIQQHVWYIVGGLAFGYVLARRWLHSEAGLTAIDHAKLKVPFVGRVFHLLGLSQFVRSLGTLIAGGTPLVNSLEIASATVTNRALGAPLVRVAERVREGQPLWSSLDATGLFPELSIAMVQVGEATGALEGMLANVSQFYDETIEVRLAQVVSLIEPAVLVIMGGVVATLLLSVYYPMFTLMSKAQ
;
A
#
# COMPACT_ATOMS: atom_id res chain seq x y z
N MET A 1 10.82 -39.46 -61.18
CA MET A 1 10.81 -39.29 -62.66
C MET A 1 9.39 -38.88 -63.06
N GLY A 2 9.21 -37.98 -64.04
CA GLY A 2 7.90 -37.47 -64.53
C GLY A 2 7.17 -36.53 -63.53
N ARG A 3 6.50 -35.40 -63.86
CA ARG A 3 5.78 -34.82 -65.04
C ARG A 3 4.28 -35.18 -65.18
N GLY A 4 3.48 -34.16 -65.52
CA GLY A 4 2.00 -34.14 -65.61
C GLY A 4 1.37 -33.35 -64.45
N ALA A 5 0.52 -32.31 -64.56
CA ALA A 5 -0.31 -31.75 -65.65
C ALA A 5 -1.36 -32.73 -66.21
N GLY A 6 -2.64 -32.37 -66.43
CA GLY A 6 -3.40 -31.12 -66.21
C GLY A 6 -4.84 -31.26 -66.77
N VAL A 7 -5.57 -30.15 -67.03
CA VAL A 7 -6.88 -30.11 -67.76
C VAL A 7 -8.10 -30.68 -66.94
N VAL A 8 -9.39 -30.42 -67.26
CA VAL A 8 -10.22 -29.18 -67.26
C VAL A 8 -11.69 -29.55 -67.58
N GLN A 9 -12.68 -28.70 -67.22
CA GLN A 9 -14.15 -28.81 -67.51
C GLN A 9 -14.92 -29.98 -66.83
N GLY A 10 -16.23 -29.90 -66.57
CA GLY A 10 -17.15 -28.74 -66.57
C GLY A 10 -18.63 -29.10 -66.88
N ALA A 11 -19.61 -28.67 -66.07
CA ALA A 11 -21.05 -28.79 -66.37
C ALA A 11 -21.97 -27.80 -65.58
N ARG A 12 -23.15 -27.51 -66.16
CA ARG A 12 -24.38 -26.81 -65.65
C ARG A 12 -25.59 -27.74 -65.98
N PRO A 13 -26.92 -27.46 -65.76
CA PRO A 13 -27.62 -26.18 -65.45
C PRO A 13 -28.83 -26.25 -64.45
N GLY A 14 -29.62 -25.15 -64.38
CA GLY A 14 -30.91 -24.97 -63.66
C GLY A 14 -30.93 -23.60 -62.92
N ALA A 15 -31.79 -22.59 -63.15
CA ALA A 15 -33.26 -22.44 -63.37
C ALA A 15 -34.09 -22.48 -62.05
N ALA A 16 -35.07 -21.59 -61.77
CA ALA A 16 -35.51 -20.29 -62.34
C ALA A 16 -36.50 -19.57 -61.36
N GLY A 17 -36.82 -18.29 -61.59
CA GLY A 17 -37.79 -17.46 -60.80
C GLY A 17 -37.13 -16.69 -59.63
N ASP A 18 -37.24 -15.38 -59.39
CA ASP A 18 -38.10 -14.24 -59.83
C ASP A 18 -39.26 -13.86 -58.87
N ASP A 19 -39.15 -12.65 -58.26
CA ASP A 19 -40.25 -11.88 -57.64
C ASP A 19 -39.80 -10.41 -57.34
N GLY A 20 -40.74 -9.45 -57.31
CA GLY A 20 -40.47 -8.03 -57.65
C GLY A 20 -40.32 -6.96 -56.53
N PRO A 21 -40.13 -5.66 -56.90
CA PRO A 21 -39.78 -4.53 -56.01
C PRO A 21 -40.97 -3.60 -55.66
N PRO A 22 -40.73 -2.43 -55.00
CA PRO A 22 -40.70 -1.17 -55.77
C PRO A 22 -39.62 -0.15 -55.32
N ALA A 23 -39.55 1.02 -55.99
CA ALA A 23 -38.49 2.04 -55.81
C ALA A 23 -38.98 3.51 -55.94
N ALA A 24 -38.24 4.46 -55.36
CA ALA A 24 -38.18 5.92 -55.59
C ALA A 24 -37.06 6.52 -54.70
N GLY A 25 -36.44 7.68 -54.91
CA GLY A 25 -36.42 8.69 -56.00
C GLY A 25 -35.72 9.96 -55.46
N GLU A 26 -34.50 10.30 -55.88
CA GLU A 26 -34.16 11.34 -56.89
C GLU A 26 -33.96 12.80 -56.36
N THR A 27 -33.36 13.66 -57.21
CA THR A 27 -32.98 15.09 -57.01
C THR A 27 -31.73 15.39 -56.15
N GLY A 28 -30.86 16.37 -56.47
CA GLY A 28 -30.77 17.15 -57.73
C GLY A 28 -29.66 18.24 -57.78
N ALA A 29 -29.10 18.44 -58.99
CA ALA A 29 -28.50 19.67 -59.56
C ALA A 29 -27.31 20.45 -58.90
N ALA A 30 -26.10 20.19 -59.43
CA ALA A 30 -25.24 21.11 -60.20
C ALA A 30 -24.50 22.37 -59.63
N HIS A 31 -23.31 22.59 -60.23
CA HIS A 31 -22.71 23.85 -60.73
C HIS A 31 -21.53 24.56 -60.01
N ARG A 32 -20.47 24.85 -60.80
CA ARG A 32 -19.39 25.88 -60.71
C ARG A 32 -18.44 25.95 -59.49
N GLY A 33 -17.14 26.09 -59.80
CA GLY A 33 -16.39 27.27 -59.31
C GLY A 33 -15.08 27.08 -58.51
N ASN A 34 -13.96 26.95 -59.22
CA ASN A 34 -12.63 27.47 -58.88
C ASN A 34 -12.50 28.41 -57.64
N ARG A 35 -11.71 28.03 -56.61
CA ARG A 35 -10.57 28.83 -56.08
C ARG A 35 -9.77 28.23 -54.89
N LEU A 36 -8.45 28.40 -54.99
CA LEU A 36 -7.44 28.74 -53.94
C LEU A 36 -6.97 27.74 -52.86
N ARG A 37 -5.62 27.73 -52.74
CA ARG A 37 -4.76 27.48 -51.56
C ARG A 37 -4.77 26.10 -50.89
N ALA A 38 -3.90 25.23 -51.40
CA ALA A 38 -3.07 24.40 -50.54
C ALA A 38 -1.76 25.15 -50.18
N GLN A 39 -1.37 25.11 -48.91
CA GLN A 39 0.00 25.36 -48.41
C GLN A 39 0.35 24.17 -47.51
N GLY A 40 1.57 23.66 -47.46
CA GLY A 40 2.76 23.98 -48.25
C GLY A 40 3.95 23.16 -47.73
N ALA A 41 4.38 22.15 -48.47
CA ALA A 41 5.49 21.29 -48.07
C ALA A 41 6.84 21.91 -48.46
N VAL A 42 7.88 21.71 -47.64
CA VAL A 42 9.25 22.19 -47.89
C VAL A 42 10.25 21.04 -47.69
N PRO A 43 11.00 20.64 -48.73
CA PRO A 43 12.06 19.62 -48.64
C PRO A 43 13.46 20.23 -48.42
N LEU A 44 14.47 19.36 -48.30
CA LEU A 44 15.88 19.68 -48.06
C LEU A 44 16.65 20.09 -49.33
N HIS A 45 17.69 20.93 -49.20
CA HIS A 45 18.85 20.95 -50.11
C HIS A 45 20.12 21.57 -49.46
N GLU A 46 21.28 21.38 -50.10
CA GLU A 46 22.63 21.67 -49.56
C GLU A 46 23.33 22.94 -50.12
N LEU A 47 24.01 23.70 -49.23
CA LEU A 47 25.31 24.42 -49.41
C LEU A 47 25.44 25.52 -50.53
N PRO A 48 26.56 26.29 -50.69
CA PRO A 48 27.83 26.39 -49.93
C PRO A 48 28.38 27.82 -49.58
N GLY A 49 29.32 27.90 -48.60
CA GLY A 49 30.41 28.91 -48.50
C GLY A 49 30.08 30.36 -48.05
N SER A 50 31.06 31.24 -47.69
CA SER A 50 32.48 31.08 -47.26
C SER A 50 33.06 32.41 -46.71
N ARG A 51 34.27 32.39 -46.11
CA ARG A 51 35.06 33.51 -45.49
C ARG A 51 34.56 34.01 -44.12
N ASP A 52 35.33 34.54 -43.17
CA ASP A 52 36.74 34.41 -42.68
C ASP A 52 36.73 35.01 -41.22
N VAL A 53 37.76 35.30 -40.40
CA VAL A 53 39.23 35.41 -40.47
C VAL A 53 39.85 35.02 -39.10
N ALA A 54 40.95 34.25 -39.07
CA ALA A 54 41.91 34.01 -37.96
C ALA A 54 41.42 33.45 -36.59
N GLY A 55 42.26 32.75 -35.79
CA GLY A 55 43.55 32.13 -36.11
C GLY A 55 44.59 32.12 -34.98
N HIS A 56 44.82 30.96 -34.32
CA HIS A 56 46.07 30.67 -33.60
C HIS A 56 46.41 29.17 -33.58
N ARG A 57 47.70 28.81 -33.54
CA ARG A 57 48.22 27.44 -33.67
C ARG A 57 48.93 26.97 -32.40
N VAL A 58 48.77 25.69 -32.01
CA VAL A 58 49.80 24.89 -31.33
C VAL A 58 49.82 23.46 -31.92
N ARG A 59 50.98 22.82 -31.99
CA ARG A 59 51.23 21.52 -32.65
C ARG A 59 50.91 20.31 -31.76
N ARG A 60 50.52 19.18 -32.40
CA ARG A 60 50.77 17.82 -31.89
C ARG A 60 52.11 17.28 -32.45
N GLN A 61 52.76 16.37 -31.72
CA GLN A 61 53.82 15.48 -32.25
C GLN A 61 53.56 14.00 -31.90
N ARG A 62 54.29 13.08 -32.56
CA ARG A 62 54.14 11.62 -32.46
C ARG A 62 55.47 10.93 -32.09
N ARG A 63 55.43 9.93 -31.20
CA ARG A 63 56.20 8.66 -31.25
C ARG A 63 55.28 7.55 -30.69
N ARG A 64 55.09 6.33 -31.24
CA ARG A 64 55.89 5.26 -31.91
C ARG A 64 56.61 4.29 -30.95
N GLY A 65 56.17 3.02 -30.97
CA GLY A 65 56.78 1.82 -30.33
C GLY A 65 55.71 0.89 -29.73
N ARG A 66 55.21 -0.17 -30.40
CA ARG A 66 55.74 -1.55 -30.60
C ARG A 66 56.00 -2.34 -29.30
N GLY A 67 55.21 -3.41 -29.03
CA GLY A 67 55.50 -4.43 -28.00
C GLY A 67 54.38 -5.50 -27.89
N ARG A 68 54.71 -6.79 -28.06
CA ARG A 68 53.76 -7.94 -28.20
C ARG A 68 53.20 -8.48 -26.85
N ARG A 69 52.14 -9.30 -26.99
CA ARG A 69 51.71 -10.53 -26.22
C ARG A 69 52.71 -11.06 -25.15
N SER A 70 52.32 -11.73 -24.05
CA SER A 70 51.26 -12.76 -23.90
C SER A 70 50.77 -13.02 -22.44
N LEU A 71 49.83 -13.97 -22.27
CA LEU A 71 49.25 -14.50 -21.01
C LEU A 71 50.16 -15.58 -20.32
N PRO A 72 49.79 -16.16 -19.14
CA PRO A 72 50.75 -16.57 -18.09
C PRO A 72 51.03 -18.09 -17.98
N PRO A 73 51.94 -18.51 -17.06
CA PRO A 73 52.11 -19.89 -16.61
C PRO A 73 51.54 -20.18 -15.20
N ALA A 74 51.56 -21.44 -14.77
CA ALA A 74 51.04 -21.90 -13.47
C ALA A 74 51.93 -22.98 -12.81
N ILE A 75 51.86 -23.08 -11.48
CA ILE A 75 52.06 -24.27 -10.60
C ILE A 75 53.29 -25.19 -10.88
N HIS A 76 54.29 -25.20 -9.98
CA HIS A 76 54.60 -26.37 -9.11
C HIS A 76 55.74 -26.18 -8.06
N ARG A 77 55.58 -26.88 -6.91
CA ARG A 77 56.53 -27.55 -5.96
C ARG A 77 58.04 -27.21 -6.04
N THR A 78 58.78 -27.13 -4.90
CA THR A 78 59.14 -28.29 -4.04
C THR A 78 59.66 -27.99 -2.61
N ARG A 79 59.43 -28.97 -1.68
CA ARG A 79 60.26 -29.48 -0.54
C ARG A 79 61.03 -28.48 0.38
N ARG A 80 60.69 -28.39 1.70
CA ARG A 80 61.09 -29.24 2.88
C ARG A 80 62.44 -28.79 3.51
N PRO A 81 62.82 -29.20 4.76
CA PRO A 81 62.14 -30.06 5.76
C PRO A 81 61.20 -29.24 6.69
N ALA A 82 60.83 -29.52 7.96
CA ALA A 82 61.16 -30.59 8.93
C ALA A 82 59.98 -30.88 9.92
N GLY A 83 60.30 -31.49 11.08
CA GLY A 83 59.52 -31.65 12.32
C GLY A 83 60.50 -31.93 13.48
N PRO A 84 60.12 -32.46 14.67
CA PRO A 84 58.81 -32.97 15.12
C PRO A 84 58.20 -32.12 16.27
N GLY A 85 57.01 -32.41 16.83
CA GLY A 85 55.99 -33.38 16.45
C GLY A 85 55.65 -34.42 17.54
N THR A 86 54.52 -34.25 18.23
CA THR A 86 53.77 -35.32 18.94
C THR A 86 52.36 -34.85 19.29
N GLY A 87 51.37 -35.71 19.06
CA GLY A 87 50.08 -35.73 19.79
C GLY A 87 49.96 -37.09 20.51
N PRO A 88 48.77 -37.67 20.74
CA PRO A 88 47.43 -37.15 20.41
C PRO A 88 46.37 -37.31 21.54
N ALA A 89 45.15 -36.83 21.26
CA ALA A 89 43.83 -37.34 21.68
C ALA A 89 43.53 -37.84 23.12
N GLY A 90 42.39 -37.39 23.69
CA GLY A 90 41.57 -38.26 24.56
C GLY A 90 40.71 -37.59 25.66
N THR A 91 39.42 -37.95 25.68
CA THR A 91 38.54 -38.14 26.87
C THR A 91 38.37 -37.07 27.97
N ALA A 92 37.10 -36.84 28.33
CA ALA A 92 36.61 -36.45 29.67
C ALA A 92 35.80 -37.66 30.26
N PRO A 93 35.11 -37.62 31.43
CA PRO A 93 35.03 -36.59 32.50
C PRO A 93 35.09 -37.13 33.97
N ALA A 94 35.28 -36.25 34.97
CA ALA A 94 34.95 -36.42 36.42
C ALA A 94 34.91 -35.02 37.10
N LEU A 95 33.97 -34.62 37.97
CA LEU A 95 33.70 -34.97 39.39
C LEU A 95 34.90 -34.76 40.35
N ALA A 96 34.75 -34.20 41.57
CA ALA A 96 33.64 -33.46 42.21
C ALA A 96 34.07 -32.77 43.54
N ALA A 97 33.30 -31.79 44.03
CA ALA A 97 33.29 -31.36 45.45
C ALA A 97 31.93 -30.74 45.87
N ARG A 98 31.59 -30.78 47.16
CA ARG A 98 30.34 -30.27 47.82
C ARG A 98 30.65 -29.85 49.27
N PRO A 99 29.86 -28.95 49.89
CA PRO A 99 28.73 -29.36 50.77
C PRO A 99 27.47 -28.46 50.53
N ARG A 100 26.18 -28.76 50.83
CA ARG A 100 25.43 -29.39 51.96
C ARG A 100 25.60 -28.61 53.29
N ARG A 101 24.60 -28.43 54.18
CA ARG A 101 23.35 -29.19 54.47
C ARG A 101 22.34 -28.34 55.30
N GLY A 102 21.04 -28.67 55.28
CA GLY A 102 20.02 -28.26 56.30
C GLY A 102 19.20 -27.00 55.94
N GLN A 103 17.86 -26.89 55.93
CA GLN A 103 16.69 -27.67 56.40
C GLN A 103 16.16 -27.35 57.83
N ARG A 104 15.05 -26.59 57.94
CA ARG A 104 13.81 -26.96 58.70
C ARG A 104 12.69 -25.89 58.67
N ARG A 105 11.44 -26.37 58.58
CA ARG A 105 10.16 -25.91 59.20
C ARG A 105 9.77 -24.41 59.19
N GLY A 106 8.54 -24.13 58.76
CA GLY A 106 7.76 -22.96 59.24
C GLY A 106 6.73 -23.39 60.32
N PRO A 107 5.80 -22.50 60.71
CA PRO A 107 4.50 -22.89 61.27
C PRO A 107 3.31 -22.21 60.56
N ALA A 108 2.10 -22.46 61.06
CA ALA A 108 0.83 -21.93 60.56
C ALA A 108 0.05 -21.17 61.66
N SER A 109 -1.27 -20.98 61.48
CA SER A 109 -2.23 -20.14 62.24
C SER A 109 -2.15 -18.63 61.92
N ALA A 110 -3.21 -17.82 61.78
CA ALA A 110 -4.68 -17.87 61.96
C ALA A 110 -5.24 -17.05 63.14
N ARG A 111 -6.45 -16.48 62.93
CA ARG A 111 -7.23 -15.53 63.79
C ARG A 111 -6.73 -14.06 63.76
N ALA A 112 -7.54 -13.05 64.10
CA ALA A 112 -9.00 -12.80 63.95
C ALA A 112 -9.34 -11.38 64.49
N ARG A 113 -10.46 -10.77 64.03
CA ARG A 113 -11.23 -9.69 64.71
C ARG A 113 -10.49 -8.35 64.93
N ASP A 114 -11.11 -7.22 65.31
CA ASP A 114 -12.53 -6.78 65.25
C ASP A 114 -12.59 -5.23 65.15
N ARG A 115 -13.63 -4.73 64.45
CA ARG A 115 -14.48 -3.53 64.73
C ARG A 115 -13.95 -2.14 65.15
N HIS A 116 -14.84 -1.17 64.85
CA HIS A 116 -15.02 0.19 65.38
C HIS A 116 -14.00 1.25 64.93
N ALA A 117 -14.31 2.48 64.49
CA ALA A 117 -15.52 3.36 64.40
C ALA A 117 -15.32 4.67 65.18
N ALA A 118 -16.21 5.65 64.96
CA ALA A 118 -16.17 7.05 65.42
C ALA A 118 -15.23 7.96 64.59
N ARG A 119 -15.56 9.24 64.31
CA ARG A 119 -16.80 10.01 64.60
C ARG A 119 -16.96 11.19 63.63
N GLU A 120 -18.20 11.64 63.44
CA GLU A 120 -18.54 12.96 62.86
C GLU A 120 -18.28 14.10 63.89
N PRO A 121 -18.48 15.38 63.53
CA PRO A 121 -19.82 15.94 63.77
C PRO A 121 -20.38 16.82 62.62
N ALA A 122 -21.70 17.05 62.64
CA ALA A 122 -22.43 17.86 61.66
C ALA A 122 -23.44 18.83 62.32
N VAL A 123 -23.80 19.92 61.63
CA VAL A 123 -24.89 20.87 61.93
C VAL A 123 -25.50 21.31 60.58
N ARG A 124 -26.72 20.87 60.19
CA ARG A 124 -28.09 21.43 60.46
C ARG A 124 -28.34 22.81 59.82
N ALA A 125 -29.49 23.12 59.18
CA ALA A 125 -30.78 22.42 58.89
C ALA A 125 -31.39 22.99 57.55
N GLY A 126 -32.56 22.64 56.99
CA GLY A 126 -33.73 21.79 57.32
C GLY A 126 -35.05 22.61 57.38
N GLY A 127 -36.22 22.19 56.86
CA GLY A 127 -36.61 20.93 56.19
C GLY A 127 -38.15 20.75 56.02
N GLY A 128 -38.58 19.61 55.45
CA GLY A 128 -39.99 19.11 55.40
C GLY A 128 -40.86 19.59 54.21
N PRO A 129 -42.10 19.05 54.02
CA PRO A 129 -42.56 17.68 54.35
C PRO A 129 -43.57 17.01 53.35
N ARG A 130 -43.47 15.67 53.16
CA ARG A 130 -44.48 14.75 52.53
C ARG A 130 -44.74 15.01 51.01
N ARG A 131 -45.36 14.14 50.18
CA ARG A 131 -46.15 12.87 50.29
C ARG A 131 -45.61 11.84 49.25
N GLU A 132 -45.46 10.54 49.52
CA GLU A 132 -46.45 9.43 49.62
C GLU A 132 -46.53 8.59 48.30
N ARG A 133 -46.82 7.28 48.38
CA ARG A 133 -46.69 6.31 47.26
C ARG A 133 -48.05 5.93 46.66
N GLN A 134 -48.12 5.65 45.34
CA GLN A 134 -48.43 4.31 44.77
C GLN A 134 -48.50 4.30 43.21
N PRO A 135 -48.52 3.14 42.53
CA PRO A 135 -48.29 3.00 41.08
C PRO A 135 -49.56 2.73 40.24
N GLY A 136 -49.46 2.81 38.91
CA GLY A 136 -50.50 2.25 38.03
C GLY A 136 -50.30 2.42 36.51
N ALA A 137 -50.89 1.46 35.78
CA ALA A 137 -51.36 1.50 34.38
C ALA A 137 -50.38 1.83 33.21
N LEU A 138 -50.20 0.84 32.34
CA LEU A 138 -50.11 1.05 30.88
C LEU A 138 -51.50 1.39 30.34
N PRO A 139 -51.61 2.36 29.43
CA PRO A 139 -52.22 2.11 28.11
C PRO A 139 -51.12 2.04 27.03
N GLY A 140 -51.33 1.48 25.84
CA GLY A 140 -52.59 1.31 25.11
C GLY A 140 -52.57 2.27 23.92
N ALA A 141 -52.48 1.75 22.69
CA ALA A 141 -52.15 2.54 21.51
C ALA A 141 -53.36 3.29 20.93
N VAL A 142 -53.15 4.54 20.48
CA VAL A 142 -53.75 5.20 19.30
C VAL A 142 -53.20 6.64 19.21
N GLY A 143 -53.09 7.19 17.99
CA GLY A 143 -52.87 8.64 17.77
C GLY A 143 -51.60 8.98 16.99
N ARG A 144 -51.72 9.16 15.66
CA ARG A 144 -50.70 9.86 14.87
C ARG A 144 -50.90 11.38 14.99
N ALA A 145 -49.98 12.05 15.66
CA ALA A 145 -49.76 13.49 15.56
C ALA A 145 -48.27 13.75 15.25
N GLY A 146 -47.96 14.85 14.56
CA GLY A 146 -46.66 15.10 13.94
C GLY A 146 -45.53 15.43 14.92
N GLY A 147 -44.95 14.41 15.57
CA GLY A 147 -43.73 14.55 16.37
C GLY A 147 -42.52 14.87 15.50
N GLN A 148 -42.18 16.15 15.38
CA GLN A 148 -40.95 16.61 14.73
C GLN A 148 -39.72 16.14 15.54
N ALA A 149 -38.70 15.62 14.86
CA ALA A 149 -37.56 14.99 15.54
C ALA A 149 -36.66 16.01 16.25
N LEU A 150 -36.31 15.74 17.50
CA LEU A 150 -35.36 16.56 18.27
C LEU A 150 -33.92 16.23 17.85
N SER A 151 -33.32 17.09 17.04
CA SER A 151 -31.89 17.04 16.72
C SER A 151 -31.05 17.60 17.88
N GLU A 152 -29.84 17.06 18.06
CA GLU A 152 -28.86 17.58 19.01
C GLU A 152 -27.92 18.56 18.31
N PHE A 153 -27.85 19.78 18.83
CA PHE A 153 -27.02 20.86 18.30
C PHE A 153 -25.92 21.20 19.31
N SER A 154 -24.70 21.41 18.82
CA SER A 154 -23.71 22.20 19.57
C SER A 154 -23.90 23.67 19.18
N VAL A 155 -23.80 24.56 20.17
CA VAL A 155 -23.95 26.00 19.98
C VAL A 155 -22.83 26.72 20.72
N ARG A 156 -22.16 27.65 20.05
CA ARG A 156 -21.18 28.55 20.69
C ARG A 156 -21.88 29.87 21.04
N LEU A 157 -21.94 30.17 22.34
CA LEU A 157 -22.73 31.25 22.93
C LEU A 157 -21.83 32.27 23.62
N GLY A 158 -22.12 33.56 23.42
CA GLY A 158 -21.67 34.62 24.31
C GLY A 158 -22.63 34.74 25.50
N THR A 159 -22.09 34.69 26.71
CA THR A 159 -22.81 35.07 27.93
C THR A 159 -22.91 36.59 28.05
N PRO A 160 -23.88 37.14 28.82
CA PRO A 160 -23.93 38.57 29.15
C PRO A 160 -22.65 39.09 29.82
N GLU A 161 -21.90 38.20 30.47
CA GLU A 161 -20.62 38.46 31.16
C GLU A 161 -19.42 38.47 30.18
N GLY A 162 -19.64 38.34 28.88
CA GLY A 162 -18.62 38.36 27.83
C GLY A 162 -17.86 37.03 27.63
N ALA A 163 -18.01 36.05 28.51
CA ALA A 163 -17.41 34.73 28.34
C ALA A 163 -18.09 33.94 27.21
N VAL A 164 -17.30 33.32 26.33
CA VAL A 164 -17.79 32.50 25.21
C VAL A 164 -17.73 31.01 25.55
N VAL A 165 -18.88 30.35 25.58
CA VAL A 165 -19.05 28.95 26.05
C VAL A 165 -19.68 28.10 24.94
N GLU A 166 -19.20 26.87 24.74
CA GLU A 166 -19.93 25.88 23.91
C GLU A 166 -20.88 25.08 24.79
N GLN A 167 -22.16 25.02 24.41
CA GLN A 167 -23.18 24.21 25.06
C GLN A 167 -23.87 23.29 24.06
N ARG A 168 -24.49 22.21 24.54
CA ARG A 168 -25.29 21.29 23.73
C ARG A 168 -26.75 21.39 24.11
N HIS A 169 -27.59 21.63 23.11
CA HIS A 169 -29.02 21.81 23.26
C HIS A 169 -29.76 20.91 22.27
N ARG A 170 -30.94 20.42 22.64
CA ARG A 170 -31.80 19.61 21.76
C ARG A 170 -32.98 20.44 21.34
N ALA A 171 -33.21 20.52 20.03
CA ALA A 171 -34.21 21.40 19.44
C ALA A 171 -34.81 20.80 18.20
N VAL A 172 -35.92 21.40 17.76
CA VAL A 172 -36.70 20.95 16.60
C VAL A 172 -36.19 21.56 15.29
N SER A 173 -35.57 22.74 15.35
CA SER A 173 -34.83 23.36 14.24
C SER A 173 -33.76 24.33 14.78
N GLU A 174 -32.83 24.74 13.92
CA GLU A 174 -31.86 25.79 14.24
C GLU A 174 -32.56 27.12 14.60
N ASP A 175 -33.56 27.53 13.83
CA ASP A 175 -34.28 28.80 14.04
C ASP A 175 -35.12 28.81 15.31
N ALA A 176 -35.56 27.64 15.80
CA ALA A 176 -36.22 27.50 17.09
C ALA A 176 -35.20 27.63 18.23
N LEU A 177 -34.05 26.96 18.10
CA LEU A 177 -32.98 27.00 19.09
C LEU A 177 -32.35 28.39 19.23
N ARG A 178 -32.14 29.08 18.10
CA ARG A 178 -31.57 30.42 18.07
C ARG A 178 -32.43 31.41 18.87
N ARG A 179 -33.74 31.44 18.59
CA ARG A 179 -34.71 32.30 19.30
C ARG A 179 -34.84 31.96 20.79
N ASP A 180 -34.78 30.68 21.15
CA ASP A 180 -34.82 30.25 22.57
C ASP A 180 -33.57 30.69 23.36
N LEU A 181 -32.40 30.74 22.73
CA LEU A 181 -31.14 31.17 23.37
C LEU A 181 -30.97 32.70 23.36
N GLU A 182 -31.33 33.38 22.26
CA GLU A 182 -31.36 34.85 22.18
C GLU A 182 -32.39 35.43 23.16
N GLY A 183 -33.56 34.81 23.28
CA GLY A 183 -34.58 35.17 24.28
C GLY A 183 -34.17 34.94 25.75
N LYS A 184 -33.05 34.25 25.99
CA LYS A 184 -32.41 34.07 27.31
C LYS A 184 -31.19 34.98 27.50
N GLY A 185 -30.95 35.91 26.58
CA GLY A 185 -29.85 36.88 26.65
C GLY A 185 -28.49 36.34 26.19
N PHE A 186 -28.43 35.21 25.49
CA PHE A 186 -27.18 34.69 24.93
C PHE A 186 -26.97 35.13 23.48
N THR A 187 -25.79 35.64 23.16
CA THR A 187 -25.40 35.97 21.77
C THR A 187 -24.99 34.69 21.04
N VAL A 188 -25.74 34.28 20.02
CA VAL A 188 -25.52 33.03 19.28
C VAL A 188 -24.50 33.25 18.15
N PHE A 189 -23.27 32.74 18.30
CA PHE A 189 -22.21 32.92 17.29
C PHE A 189 -22.23 31.89 16.16
N ARG A 190 -22.45 30.61 16.49
CA ARG A 190 -22.54 29.51 15.50
C ARG A 190 -23.36 28.38 16.13
N ILE A 191 -24.40 27.93 15.43
CA ILE A 191 -25.10 26.67 15.70
C ILE A 191 -24.59 25.64 14.70
N TRP A 192 -24.44 24.37 15.09
CA TRP A 192 -24.27 23.27 14.14
C TRP A 192 -24.99 22.01 14.60
N GLU A 193 -25.78 21.45 13.67
CA GLU A 193 -26.49 20.18 13.88
C GLU A 193 -25.47 19.04 14.00
N ARG A 194 -25.40 18.39 15.17
CA ARG A 194 -24.73 17.09 15.28
C ARG A 194 -25.66 16.05 14.68
N ARG A 195 -25.61 15.92 13.35
CA ARG A 195 -26.30 14.85 12.61
C ARG A 195 -25.86 13.49 13.13
N GLY A 196 -26.61 12.96 14.10
CA GLY A 196 -26.56 11.60 14.62
C GLY A 196 -27.06 10.62 13.58
N ALA A 197 -26.47 10.64 12.38
CA ALA A 197 -26.72 9.66 11.35
C ALA A 197 -26.38 8.29 11.94
N ALA A 198 -27.40 7.45 12.10
CA ALA A 198 -27.33 6.09 12.67
C ALA A 198 -26.59 5.12 11.73
N ARG A 199 -25.34 5.45 11.42
CA ARG A 199 -24.42 4.62 10.66
C ARG A 199 -24.02 3.46 11.56
N LEU A 200 -24.53 2.28 11.24
CA LEU A 200 -24.08 1.01 11.80
C LEU A 200 -22.54 1.01 11.92
N PRO A 201 -21.96 0.87 13.13
CA PRO A 201 -20.51 1.09 13.34
C PRO A 201 -19.63 0.08 12.56
N PHE A 202 -20.24 -0.98 12.02
CA PHE A 202 -19.58 -1.97 11.16
C PHE A 202 -19.46 -1.57 9.69
N LEU A 203 -20.29 -0.63 9.18
CA LEU A 203 -20.32 -0.20 7.78
C LEU A 203 -19.71 1.19 7.53
N GLY A 204 -19.24 1.87 8.58
CA GLY A 204 -18.53 3.15 8.50
C GLY A 204 -17.16 3.03 7.82
N ARG A 205 -17.12 2.85 6.50
CA ARG A 205 -15.90 2.80 5.68
C ARG A 205 -15.16 4.14 5.77
N ARG A 206 -14.23 4.26 6.73
CA ARG A 206 -13.37 5.43 6.95
C ARG A 206 -12.73 5.85 5.61
N GLN A 207 -13.25 6.94 5.04
CA GLN A 207 -12.83 7.41 3.72
C GLN A 207 -11.36 7.85 3.80
N ARG A 208 -10.55 7.37 2.85
CA ARG A 208 -9.14 7.70 2.67
C ARG A 208 -8.99 8.26 1.25
N LEU A 209 -8.12 9.24 1.05
CA LEU A 209 -7.76 9.65 -0.32
C LEU A 209 -7.14 8.45 -1.05
N PRO A 210 -7.44 8.26 -2.34
CA PRO A 210 -6.63 7.40 -3.20
C PRO A 210 -5.23 8.01 -3.35
N SER A 211 -4.20 7.15 -3.29
CA SER A 211 -2.79 7.58 -3.40
C SER A 211 -2.46 8.28 -4.71
N LEU A 212 -3.22 8.00 -5.78
CA LEU A 212 -3.03 8.59 -7.11
C LEU A 212 -3.62 10.00 -7.19
N ASP A 213 -4.89 10.19 -6.77
CA ASP A 213 -5.55 11.50 -6.70
C ASP A 213 -4.72 12.51 -5.90
N PHE A 214 -4.15 12.07 -4.78
CA PHE A 214 -3.30 12.90 -3.94
C PHE A 214 -1.92 13.19 -4.56
N LEU A 215 -1.37 12.27 -5.35
CA LEU A 215 -0.13 12.50 -6.10
C LEU A 215 -0.36 13.56 -7.19
N VAL A 216 -1.43 13.41 -7.97
CA VAL A 216 -1.80 14.34 -9.05
C VAL A 216 -2.08 15.74 -8.48
N PHE A 217 -2.84 15.84 -7.39
CA PHE A 217 -3.08 17.11 -6.69
C PHE A 217 -1.76 17.81 -6.31
N ASN A 218 -0.80 17.09 -5.72
CA ASN A 218 0.47 17.69 -5.32
C ASN A 218 1.33 18.09 -6.53
N GLN A 219 1.35 17.29 -7.60
CA GLN A 219 2.03 17.65 -8.85
C GLN A 219 1.45 18.94 -9.46
N GLN A 220 0.13 19.08 -9.47
CA GLN A 220 -0.54 20.27 -9.96
C GLN A 220 -0.27 21.48 -9.04
N LEU A 221 -0.36 21.31 -7.71
CA LEU A 221 -0.05 22.36 -6.73
C LEU A 221 1.40 22.86 -6.89
N ALA A 222 2.39 21.96 -6.92
CA ALA A 222 3.79 22.34 -7.12
C ALA A 222 4.03 23.01 -8.48
N THR A 223 3.26 22.66 -9.52
CA THR A 223 3.32 23.31 -10.84
C THR A 223 2.74 24.73 -10.81
N LEU A 224 1.59 24.94 -10.18
CA LEU A 224 0.95 26.25 -10.05
C LEU A 224 1.81 27.21 -9.20
N LEU A 225 2.32 26.73 -8.06
CA LEU A 225 3.24 27.48 -7.20
C LEU A 225 4.54 27.83 -7.94
N LYS A 226 5.11 26.90 -8.73
CA LYS A 226 6.30 27.16 -9.56
C LYS A 226 6.03 28.19 -10.68
N ALA A 227 4.77 28.34 -11.12
CA ALA A 227 4.34 29.39 -12.03
C ALA A 227 4.07 30.74 -11.33
N GLY A 228 4.36 30.87 -10.03
CA GLY A 228 4.16 32.10 -9.25
C GLY A 228 2.71 32.34 -8.82
N ILE A 229 1.80 31.37 -9.01
CA ILE A 229 0.39 31.51 -8.63
C ILE A 229 0.28 31.37 -7.10
N PRO A 230 -0.35 32.32 -6.38
CA PRO A 230 -0.49 32.27 -4.92
C PRO A 230 -1.10 30.96 -4.41
N VAL A 231 -0.71 30.55 -3.19
CA VAL A 231 -1.16 29.31 -2.53
C VAL A 231 -2.69 29.21 -2.52
N LEU A 232 -3.38 30.24 -2.06
CA LEU A 232 -4.85 30.26 -1.98
C LEU A 232 -5.51 30.11 -3.35
N GLN A 233 -5.04 30.86 -4.37
CA GLN A 233 -5.57 30.79 -5.73
C GLN A 233 -5.30 29.41 -6.37
N SER A 234 -4.15 28.82 -6.08
CA SER A 234 -3.81 27.45 -6.50
C SER A 234 -4.78 26.43 -5.88
N LEU A 235 -5.04 26.53 -4.57
CA LEU A 235 -6.02 25.67 -3.90
C LEU A 235 -7.44 25.83 -4.46
N GLU A 236 -7.87 27.06 -4.78
CA GLU A 236 -9.18 27.31 -5.41
C GLU A 236 -9.31 26.64 -6.78
N LEU A 237 -8.29 26.74 -7.63
CA LEU A 237 -8.29 26.10 -8.95
C LEU A 237 -8.32 24.57 -8.84
N LEU A 238 -7.54 24.00 -7.92
CA LEU A 238 -7.49 22.56 -7.67
C LEU A 238 -8.79 22.03 -7.05
N GLN A 239 -9.38 22.77 -6.11
CA GLN A 239 -10.65 22.40 -5.48
C GLN A 239 -11.80 22.37 -6.51
N ARG A 240 -11.89 23.37 -7.39
CA ARG A 240 -12.88 23.42 -8.48
C ARG A 240 -12.73 22.27 -9.48
N THR A 241 -11.49 21.94 -9.84
CA THR A 241 -11.17 20.89 -10.83
C THR A 241 -11.13 19.47 -10.25
N GLN A 242 -11.17 19.30 -8.92
CA GLN A 242 -11.03 18.00 -8.29
C GLN A 242 -12.21 17.06 -8.59
N ALA A 243 -11.92 15.90 -9.20
CA ALA A 243 -12.91 14.91 -9.61
C ALA A 243 -13.53 14.16 -8.42
N SER A 244 -12.74 13.88 -7.38
CA SER A 244 -13.21 13.18 -6.19
C SER A 244 -14.03 14.12 -5.29
N ALA A 245 -15.35 13.91 -5.23
CA ALA A 245 -16.25 14.74 -4.40
C ALA A 245 -15.87 14.73 -2.91
N PHE A 246 -15.36 13.61 -2.38
CA PHE A 246 -14.82 13.55 -1.02
C PHE A 246 -13.57 14.43 -0.85
N PHE A 247 -12.64 14.40 -1.82
CA PHE A 247 -11.43 15.23 -1.74
C PHE A 247 -11.77 16.71 -1.93
N ARG A 248 -12.73 17.06 -2.80
CA ARG A 248 -13.27 18.42 -2.96
C ARG A 248 -13.83 18.99 -1.65
N GLU A 249 -14.51 18.15 -0.87
CA GLU A 249 -15.08 18.49 0.45
C GLU A 249 -14.06 18.51 1.61
N VAL A 250 -12.89 17.89 1.43
CA VAL A 250 -11.74 18.09 2.34
C VAL A 250 -11.00 19.38 1.96
N LEU A 251 -10.83 19.66 0.67
CA LEU A 251 -10.16 20.86 0.18
C LEU A 251 -10.97 22.14 0.47
N SER A 252 -12.31 22.11 0.44
CA SER A 252 -13.13 23.28 0.83
C SER A 252 -12.83 23.75 2.25
N ARG A 253 -12.59 22.82 3.18
CA ARG A 253 -12.29 23.09 4.61
C ARG A 253 -10.90 23.66 4.79
N VAL A 254 -9.88 23.01 4.20
CA VAL A 254 -8.49 23.52 4.15
C VAL A 254 -8.45 24.94 3.57
N LEU A 255 -9.35 25.25 2.64
CA LEU A 255 -9.45 26.55 1.98
C LEU A 255 -10.22 27.58 2.82
N GLU A 256 -11.24 27.20 3.59
CA GLU A 256 -11.85 28.05 4.65
C GLU A 256 -10.80 28.39 5.72
N ASP A 257 -10.05 27.39 6.20
CA ASP A 257 -8.97 27.56 7.18
C ASP A 257 -7.90 28.54 6.66
N VAL A 258 -7.33 28.31 5.47
CA VAL A 258 -6.29 29.18 4.87
C VAL A 258 -6.82 30.58 4.55
N ARG A 259 -8.09 30.74 4.12
CA ARG A 259 -8.72 32.07 3.96
C ARG A 259 -8.86 32.83 5.27
N SER A 260 -9.02 32.12 6.40
CA SER A 260 -9.07 32.73 7.74
C SER A 260 -7.69 33.06 8.33
N GLY A 261 -6.60 32.79 7.61
CA GLY A 261 -5.22 33.08 8.04
C GLY A 261 -4.52 31.93 8.76
N VAL A 262 -5.09 30.72 8.79
CA VAL A 262 -4.40 29.51 9.30
C VAL A 262 -3.31 29.10 8.30
N SER A 263 -2.18 28.59 8.81
CA SER A 263 -1.10 28.07 7.95
C SER A 263 -1.59 26.90 7.08
N LEU A 264 -0.96 26.69 5.92
CA LEU A 264 -1.31 25.59 5.03
C LEU A 264 -1.08 24.23 5.70
N SER A 265 0.00 24.09 6.47
CA SER A 265 0.32 22.88 7.20
C SER A 265 -0.66 22.57 8.34
N ASP A 266 -1.06 23.58 9.11
CA ASP A 266 -2.06 23.42 10.17
C ASP A 266 -3.45 23.13 9.58
N ALA A 267 -3.84 23.81 8.50
CA ALA A 267 -5.09 23.58 7.78
C ALA A 267 -5.18 22.13 7.23
N PHE A 268 -4.08 21.58 6.70
CA PHE A 268 -4.01 20.17 6.34
C PHE A 268 -4.00 19.23 7.55
N ALA A 269 -3.32 19.58 8.64
CA ALA A 269 -3.25 18.76 9.86
C ALA A 269 -4.60 18.67 10.58
N ALA A 270 -5.40 19.73 10.56
CA ALA A 270 -6.72 19.83 11.18
C ALA A 270 -7.72 18.79 10.64
N GLN A 271 -7.51 18.26 9.43
CA GLN A 271 -8.42 17.32 8.77
C GLN A 271 -8.35 15.87 9.31
N GLY A 272 -8.25 15.70 10.63
CA GLY A 272 -8.51 14.43 11.34
C GLY A 272 -7.61 13.23 10.96
N GLY A 273 -6.39 13.50 10.50
CA GLY A 273 -5.47 12.45 10.01
C GLY A 273 -5.87 11.86 8.65
N ILE A 274 -6.58 12.63 7.82
CA ILE A 274 -6.82 12.31 6.39
C ILE A 274 -5.51 12.41 5.58
N PHE A 275 -4.66 13.39 5.90
CA PHE A 275 -3.33 13.58 5.29
C PHE A 275 -2.22 12.87 6.09
N PRO A 276 -1.15 12.38 5.44
CA PRO A 276 -0.01 11.77 6.13
C PRO A 276 0.74 12.78 7.02
N LYS A 277 1.21 12.37 8.21
CA LYS A 277 2.05 13.24 9.07
C LYS A 277 3.27 13.83 8.34
N LEU A 278 3.93 13.02 7.50
CA LEU A 278 5.05 13.45 6.66
C LEU A 278 4.66 14.63 5.75
N TYR A 279 3.44 14.62 5.20
CA TYR A 279 2.98 15.67 4.30
C TYR A 279 2.81 16.99 5.04
N CYS A 280 2.08 17.01 6.15
CA CYS A 280 1.91 18.21 6.97
C CYS A 280 3.26 18.77 7.45
N ALA A 281 4.19 17.90 7.85
CA ALA A 281 5.54 18.30 8.26
C ALA A 281 6.39 18.85 7.09
N THR A 282 6.28 18.26 5.90
CA THR A 282 6.94 18.75 4.68
C THR A 282 6.39 20.13 4.30
N VAL A 283 5.06 20.32 4.34
CA VAL A 283 4.42 21.61 4.07
C VAL A 283 4.87 22.66 5.09
N LEU A 284 4.86 22.35 6.40
CA LEU A 284 5.31 23.24 7.47
C LEU A 284 6.76 23.70 7.25
N ALA A 285 7.62 22.77 6.85
CA ALA A 285 9.01 23.02 6.56
C ALA A 285 9.19 23.92 5.31
N GLY A 286 8.33 23.77 4.30
CA GLY A 286 8.25 24.65 3.13
C GLY A 286 7.71 26.04 3.42
N GLU A 287 6.72 26.17 4.30
CA GLU A 287 6.19 27.47 4.74
C GLU A 287 7.24 28.25 5.54
N ARG A 288 7.98 27.57 6.43
CA ARG A 288 9.04 28.20 7.25
C ARG A 288 10.29 28.60 6.48
N SER A 289 10.59 27.92 5.37
CA SER A 289 11.76 28.20 4.53
C SER A 289 11.44 29.06 3.30
N GLY A 290 10.15 29.27 2.97
CA GLY A 290 9.69 29.80 1.69
C GLY A 290 9.76 28.79 0.52
N GLU A 291 10.55 27.72 0.66
CA GLU A 291 10.86 26.74 -0.37
C GLU A 291 9.78 25.65 -0.55
N LEU A 292 8.50 26.05 -0.47
CA LEU A 292 7.34 25.15 -0.57
C LEU A 292 7.35 24.30 -1.86
N VAL A 293 7.82 24.87 -2.98
CA VAL A 293 7.97 24.15 -4.26
C VAL A 293 9.04 23.05 -4.16
N SER A 294 10.19 23.33 -3.54
CA SER A 294 11.28 22.36 -3.40
C SER A 294 10.86 21.17 -2.53
N VAL A 295 10.27 21.43 -1.36
CA VAL A 295 9.85 20.37 -0.43
C VAL A 295 8.66 19.56 -0.96
N LEU A 296 7.70 20.18 -1.66
CA LEU A 296 6.62 19.45 -2.33
C LEU A 296 7.18 18.52 -3.42
N ASN A 297 8.17 18.94 -4.21
CA ASN A 297 8.80 18.08 -5.21
C ASN A 297 9.51 16.86 -4.57
N ARG A 298 10.16 17.02 -3.40
CA ARG A 298 10.74 15.90 -2.64
C ARG A 298 9.66 14.90 -2.18
N PHE A 299 8.51 15.39 -1.71
CA PHE A 299 7.38 14.53 -1.32
C PHE A 299 6.71 13.84 -2.52
N ILE A 300 6.51 14.56 -3.63
CA ILE A 300 6.01 14.00 -4.90
C ILE A 300 6.91 12.85 -5.36
N HIS A 301 8.23 13.01 -5.30
CA HIS A 301 9.18 11.96 -5.69
C HIS A 301 9.09 10.73 -4.77
N HIS A 302 8.99 10.93 -3.45
CA HIS A 302 8.74 9.82 -2.51
C HIS A 302 7.43 9.06 -2.83
N GLN A 303 6.35 9.78 -3.13
CA GLN A 303 5.05 9.20 -3.47
C GLN A 303 5.04 8.51 -4.86
N GLN A 304 5.78 9.05 -5.83
CA GLN A 304 6.00 8.43 -7.14
C GLN A 304 6.70 7.07 -7.01
N LEU A 305 7.71 6.95 -6.14
CA LEU A 305 8.40 5.67 -5.93
C LEU A 305 7.45 4.61 -5.35
N LEU A 306 6.67 4.95 -4.32
CA LEU A 306 5.74 4.02 -3.68
C LEU A 306 4.67 3.50 -4.65
N GLU A 307 4.08 4.38 -5.47
CA GLU A 307 3.09 3.97 -6.47
C GLU A 307 3.76 3.30 -7.69
N GLY A 308 5.02 3.63 -8.02
CA GLY A 308 5.83 2.96 -9.03
C GLY A 308 6.14 1.49 -8.68
N VAL A 309 6.56 1.24 -7.42
CA VAL A 309 6.74 -0.10 -6.86
C VAL A 309 5.42 -0.88 -6.91
N ARG A 310 4.31 -0.26 -6.46
CA ARG A 310 2.97 -0.86 -6.50
C ARG A 310 2.51 -1.18 -7.92
N ARG A 311 2.77 -0.30 -8.89
CA ARG A 311 2.48 -0.50 -10.32
C ARG A 311 3.30 -1.65 -10.89
N ARG A 312 4.60 -1.74 -10.60
CA ARG A 312 5.46 -2.85 -11.01
C ARG A 312 4.99 -4.19 -10.43
N VAL A 313 4.70 -4.25 -9.13
CA VAL A 313 4.13 -5.46 -8.48
C VAL A 313 2.80 -5.85 -9.10
N LYS A 314 1.87 -4.90 -9.33
CA LYS A 314 0.60 -5.18 -10.01
C LYS A 314 0.83 -5.72 -11.43
N SER A 315 1.70 -5.09 -12.21
CA SER A 315 2.00 -5.48 -13.59
C SER A 315 2.60 -6.89 -13.67
N ALA A 316 3.54 -7.21 -12.79
CA ALA A 316 4.19 -8.51 -12.71
C ALA A 316 3.24 -9.64 -12.32
N LEU A 317 2.22 -9.36 -11.49
CA LEU A 317 1.21 -10.34 -11.10
C LEU A 317 0.10 -10.51 -12.15
N THR A 318 -0.10 -9.57 -13.07
CA THR A 318 -1.14 -9.67 -14.12
C THR A 318 -0.99 -10.93 -14.97
N TYR A 319 0.20 -11.21 -15.51
CA TYR A 319 0.43 -12.38 -16.37
C TYR A 319 0.22 -13.72 -15.62
N PRO A 320 0.81 -13.95 -14.44
CA PRO A 320 0.51 -15.11 -13.60
C PRO A 320 -0.98 -15.28 -13.30
N ILE A 321 -1.69 -14.21 -12.93
CA ILE A 321 -3.12 -14.28 -12.59
C ILE A 321 -3.96 -14.67 -13.82
N VAL A 322 -3.68 -14.10 -14.99
CA VAL A 322 -4.38 -14.46 -16.24
C VAL A 322 -4.12 -15.91 -16.64
N LEU A 323 -2.86 -16.35 -16.62
CA LEU A 323 -2.48 -17.72 -16.96
C LEU A 323 -3.09 -18.73 -15.98
N LEU A 324 -2.92 -18.52 -14.67
CA LEU A 324 -3.48 -19.39 -13.63
C LEU A 324 -5.01 -19.43 -13.70
N SER A 325 -5.68 -18.31 -14.00
CA SER A 325 -7.14 -18.28 -14.16
C SER A 325 -7.61 -19.10 -15.37
N LEU A 326 -6.92 -19.00 -16.51
CA LEU A 326 -7.25 -19.76 -17.71
C LEU A 326 -7.00 -21.26 -17.52
N SER A 327 -5.84 -21.62 -16.96
CA SER A 327 -5.50 -23.01 -16.62
C SER A 327 -6.44 -23.60 -15.58
N PHE A 328 -6.83 -22.84 -14.54
CA PHE A 328 -7.83 -23.27 -13.57
C PHE A 328 -9.20 -23.50 -14.20
N GLY A 329 -9.65 -22.62 -15.11
CA GLY A 329 -10.88 -22.82 -15.88
C GLY A 329 -10.86 -24.12 -16.70
N LEU A 330 -9.75 -24.38 -17.40
CA LEU A 330 -9.54 -25.63 -18.14
C LEU A 330 -9.58 -26.87 -17.23
N ILE A 331 -8.96 -26.80 -16.06
CA ILE A 331 -8.98 -27.88 -15.05
C ILE A 331 -10.39 -28.17 -14.57
N VAL A 332 -11.18 -27.12 -14.25
CA VAL A 332 -12.56 -27.27 -13.81
C VAL A 332 -13.40 -27.96 -14.88
N VAL A 333 -13.29 -27.56 -16.15
CA VAL A 333 -13.98 -28.24 -17.27
C VAL A 333 -13.53 -29.70 -17.41
N LEU A 334 -12.23 -29.97 -17.31
CA LEU A 334 -11.69 -31.33 -17.43
C LEU A 334 -12.22 -32.25 -16.31
N VAL A 335 -12.22 -31.77 -15.06
CA VAL A 335 -12.65 -32.54 -13.87
C VAL A 335 -14.17 -32.69 -13.76
N THR A 336 -14.96 -31.71 -14.21
CA THR A 336 -16.43 -31.74 -14.09
C THR A 336 -17.13 -32.38 -15.29
N TYR A 337 -16.56 -32.33 -16.49
CA TYR A 337 -17.23 -32.78 -17.72
C TYR A 337 -16.50 -33.91 -18.45
N VAL A 338 -15.17 -33.85 -18.54
CA VAL A 338 -14.38 -34.81 -19.35
C VAL A 338 -14.07 -36.09 -18.57
N ILE A 339 -13.50 -35.97 -17.36
CA ILE A 339 -13.12 -37.11 -16.53
C ILE A 339 -14.33 -38.00 -16.15
N PRO A 340 -15.52 -37.47 -15.80
CA PRO A 340 -16.70 -38.31 -15.53
C PRO A 340 -17.17 -39.12 -16.75
N ARG A 341 -17.09 -38.56 -17.97
CA ARG A 341 -17.42 -39.28 -19.21
C ARG A 341 -16.46 -40.43 -19.50
N PHE A 342 -15.17 -40.21 -19.26
CA PHE A 342 -14.19 -41.29 -19.27
C PHE A 342 -14.48 -42.33 -18.19
N ALA A 343 -14.79 -41.92 -16.95
CA ALA A 343 -15.11 -42.85 -15.87
C ALA A 343 -16.31 -43.76 -16.22
N THR A 344 -17.38 -43.22 -16.81
CA THR A 344 -18.51 -44.03 -17.30
C THR A 344 -18.14 -44.99 -18.44
N PHE A 345 -17.17 -44.62 -19.29
CA PHE A 345 -16.63 -45.51 -20.32
C PHE A 345 -15.82 -46.66 -19.71
N TYR A 346 -14.92 -46.39 -18.76
CA TYR A 346 -14.12 -47.43 -18.06
C TYR A 346 -15.00 -48.46 -17.31
N LEU A 347 -16.10 -48.02 -16.70
CA LEU A 347 -17.05 -48.92 -16.03
C LEU A 347 -17.69 -49.94 -17.00
N GLY A 348 -17.86 -49.60 -18.27
CA GLY A 348 -18.38 -50.51 -19.30
C GLY A 348 -17.45 -51.69 -19.62
N PHE A 349 -16.16 -51.61 -19.28
CA PHE A 349 -15.17 -52.68 -19.49
C PHE A 349 -14.90 -53.50 -18.21
N SER A 350 -15.70 -53.34 -17.15
CA SER A 350 -15.45 -53.96 -15.83
C SER A 350 -14.06 -53.68 -15.26
N ALA A 351 -13.43 -52.57 -15.68
CA ALA A 351 -12.06 -52.24 -15.34
C ALA A 351 -11.99 -51.34 -14.10
N ASP A 352 -11.14 -51.73 -13.16
CA ASP A 352 -10.89 -50.97 -11.93
C ASP A 352 -10.30 -49.58 -12.24
N LEU A 353 -10.98 -48.51 -11.84
CA LEU A 353 -10.47 -47.15 -12.06
C LEU A 353 -9.15 -46.94 -11.28
N PRO A 354 -8.08 -46.42 -11.90
CA PRO A 354 -6.84 -46.13 -11.20
C PRO A 354 -7.00 -45.12 -10.05
N LEU A 355 -6.09 -45.21 -9.09
CA LEU A 355 -6.15 -44.50 -7.81
C LEU A 355 -6.25 -42.97 -7.99
N ILE A 356 -5.51 -42.41 -8.95
CA ILE A 356 -5.54 -40.98 -9.30
C ILE A 356 -6.96 -40.56 -9.77
N THR A 357 -7.57 -41.35 -10.65
CA THR A 357 -8.93 -41.08 -11.17
C THR A 357 -9.99 -41.23 -10.07
N LYS A 358 -9.86 -42.23 -9.19
CA LYS A 358 -10.73 -42.40 -8.01
C LYS A 358 -10.67 -41.19 -7.07
N VAL A 359 -9.47 -40.65 -6.80
CA VAL A 359 -9.29 -39.43 -5.98
C VAL A 359 -9.94 -38.21 -6.64
N ILE A 360 -9.77 -38.01 -7.95
CA ILE A 360 -10.34 -36.85 -8.66
C ILE A 360 -11.87 -36.92 -8.75
N VAL A 361 -12.43 -38.10 -9.05
CA VAL A 361 -13.89 -38.29 -9.07
C VAL A 361 -14.49 -38.11 -7.68
N GLY A 362 -13.87 -38.66 -6.63
CA GLY A 362 -14.27 -38.46 -5.24
C GLY A 362 -14.18 -37.00 -4.78
N GLY A 363 -13.14 -36.27 -5.21
CA GLY A 363 -13.02 -34.83 -4.98
C GLY A 363 -14.13 -34.03 -5.69
N SER A 364 -14.45 -34.39 -6.93
CA SER A 364 -15.51 -33.76 -7.72
C SER A 364 -16.89 -33.96 -7.09
N THR A 365 -17.23 -35.19 -6.66
CA THR A 365 -18.51 -35.46 -5.98
C THR A 365 -18.57 -34.81 -4.60
N PHE A 366 -17.47 -34.83 -3.82
CA PHE A 366 -17.40 -34.14 -2.53
C PHE A 366 -17.66 -32.63 -2.68
N ILE A 367 -17.03 -31.96 -3.66
CA ILE A 367 -17.23 -30.53 -3.93
C ILE A 367 -18.69 -30.25 -4.33
N GLN A 368 -19.27 -31.06 -5.21
CA GLN A 368 -20.66 -30.89 -5.66
C GLN A 368 -21.66 -31.05 -4.50
N GLN A 369 -21.48 -32.05 -3.64
CA GLN A 369 -22.33 -32.29 -2.47
C GLN A 369 -22.17 -31.24 -1.37
N HIS A 370 -20.96 -30.73 -1.16
CA HIS A 370 -20.65 -29.83 -0.04
C HIS A 370 -20.48 -28.36 -0.44
N VAL A 371 -20.88 -27.97 -1.66
CA VAL A 371 -20.60 -26.63 -2.21
C VAL A 371 -21.05 -25.50 -1.28
N TRP A 372 -22.20 -25.63 -0.62
CA TRP A 372 -22.72 -24.65 0.33
C TRP A 372 -21.89 -24.57 1.63
N TYR A 373 -21.42 -25.71 2.15
CA TYR A 373 -20.52 -25.76 3.31
C TYR A 373 -19.13 -25.20 2.97
N ILE A 374 -18.63 -25.48 1.76
CA ILE A 374 -17.35 -24.97 1.26
C ILE A 374 -17.42 -23.43 1.08
N VAL A 375 -18.49 -22.91 0.45
CA VAL A 375 -18.71 -21.47 0.30
C VAL A 375 -18.93 -20.79 1.65
N GLY A 376 -19.73 -21.38 2.55
CA GLY A 376 -19.93 -20.89 3.91
C GLY A 376 -18.64 -20.87 4.74
N GLY A 377 -17.83 -21.93 4.65
CA GLY A 377 -16.53 -22.04 5.29
C GLY A 377 -15.50 -21.05 4.73
N LEU A 378 -15.49 -20.82 3.41
CA LEU A 378 -14.67 -19.77 2.78
C LEU A 378 -15.11 -18.36 3.20
N ALA A 379 -16.41 -18.09 3.27
CA ALA A 379 -16.93 -16.79 3.72
C ALA A 379 -16.62 -16.54 5.20
N PHE A 380 -16.84 -17.53 6.06
CA PHE A 380 -16.51 -17.46 7.49
C PHE A 380 -15.00 -17.32 7.70
N GLY A 381 -14.20 -18.13 7.02
CA GLY A 381 -12.74 -18.08 7.03
C GLY A 381 -12.20 -16.73 6.52
N TYR A 382 -12.81 -16.15 5.47
CA TYR A 382 -12.48 -14.81 4.99
C TYR A 382 -12.81 -13.72 6.03
N VAL A 383 -13.96 -13.79 6.70
CA VAL A 383 -14.32 -12.83 7.77
C VAL A 383 -13.38 -12.97 8.97
N LEU A 384 -13.06 -14.20 9.39
CA LEU A 384 -12.15 -14.46 10.51
C LEU A 384 -10.72 -14.03 10.19
N ALA A 385 -10.20 -14.40 9.01
CA ALA A 385 -8.90 -13.96 8.52
C ALA A 385 -8.85 -12.44 8.38
N ARG A 386 -9.88 -11.78 7.84
CA ARG A 386 -9.97 -10.31 7.75
C ARG A 386 -9.99 -9.65 9.13
N ARG A 387 -10.66 -10.24 10.13
CA ARG A 387 -10.65 -9.75 11.51
C ARG A 387 -9.27 -9.90 12.15
N TRP A 388 -8.57 -11.01 11.89
CA TRP A 388 -7.19 -11.23 12.34
C TRP A 388 -6.18 -10.30 11.65
N LEU A 389 -6.31 -10.10 10.33
CA LEU A 389 -5.58 -9.14 9.49
C LEU A 389 -5.70 -7.68 9.97
N HIS A 390 -6.79 -7.33 10.66
CA HIS A 390 -6.99 -6.01 11.27
C HIS A 390 -6.65 -5.97 12.77
N SER A 391 -6.23 -7.09 13.38
CA SER A 391 -5.73 -7.12 14.75
C SER A 391 -4.25 -6.74 14.82
N GLU A 392 -3.80 -6.17 15.94
CA GLU A 392 -2.41 -5.78 16.12
C GLU A 392 -1.43 -6.97 16.05
N ALA A 393 -1.84 -8.12 16.58
CA ALA A 393 -1.07 -9.36 16.52
C ALA A 393 -0.92 -9.84 15.07
N GLY A 394 -2.02 -9.87 14.30
CA GLY A 394 -2.00 -10.28 12.89
C GLY A 394 -1.16 -9.34 12.01
N LEU A 395 -1.32 -8.02 12.18
CA LEU A 395 -0.50 -7.02 11.49
C LEU A 395 1.00 -7.23 11.78
N THR A 396 1.36 -7.41 13.05
CA THR A 396 2.75 -7.57 13.49
C THR A 396 3.35 -8.90 13.02
N ALA A 397 2.57 -9.98 13.03
CA ALA A 397 2.96 -11.29 12.50
C ALA A 397 3.18 -11.24 10.97
N ILE A 398 2.32 -10.55 10.24
CA ILE A 398 2.41 -10.36 8.78
C ILE A 398 3.63 -9.50 8.43
N ASP A 399 3.92 -8.44 9.19
CA ASP A 399 5.10 -7.60 8.99
C ASP A 399 6.42 -8.37 9.19
N HIS A 400 6.47 -9.28 10.16
CA HIS A 400 7.57 -10.23 10.28
C HIS A 400 7.60 -11.26 9.14
N ALA A 401 6.44 -11.79 8.72
CA ALA A 401 6.35 -12.77 7.64
C ALA A 401 6.87 -12.20 6.30
N LYS A 402 6.49 -10.96 5.95
CA LYS A 402 6.99 -10.24 4.76
C LYS A 402 8.51 -10.23 4.69
N LEU A 403 9.19 -9.98 5.81
CA LEU A 403 10.66 -9.90 5.89
C LEU A 403 11.32 -11.29 5.80
N LYS A 404 10.63 -12.36 6.21
CA LYS A 404 11.12 -13.75 6.13
C LYS A 404 11.00 -14.37 4.74
N VAL A 405 10.19 -13.84 3.83
CA VAL A 405 10.09 -14.37 2.45
C VAL A 405 11.41 -14.10 1.71
N PRO A 406 12.10 -15.13 1.16
CA PRO A 406 13.34 -14.93 0.41
C PRO A 406 13.11 -14.04 -0.83
N PHE A 407 14.14 -13.28 -1.21
CA PHE A 407 14.10 -12.21 -2.23
C PHE A 407 13.17 -11.04 -1.87
N VAL A 408 11.87 -11.28 -1.70
CA VAL A 408 10.83 -10.27 -1.44
C VAL A 408 11.05 -9.52 -0.13
N GLY A 409 11.47 -10.21 0.94
CA GLY A 409 11.76 -9.59 2.23
C GLY A 409 12.90 -8.58 2.18
N ARG A 410 13.90 -8.80 1.32
CA ARG A 410 14.99 -7.84 1.06
C ARG A 410 14.48 -6.57 0.39
N VAL A 411 13.48 -6.68 -0.49
CA VAL A 411 12.83 -5.51 -1.12
C VAL A 411 12.03 -4.74 -0.07
N PHE A 412 11.23 -5.40 0.77
CA PHE A 412 10.51 -4.72 1.86
C PHE A 412 11.43 -4.07 2.89
N HIS A 413 12.58 -4.68 3.17
CA HIS A 413 13.62 -4.11 4.03
C HIS A 413 14.19 -2.80 3.44
N LEU A 414 14.70 -2.84 2.22
CA LEU A 414 15.23 -1.66 1.53
C LEU A 414 14.18 -0.56 1.36
N LEU A 415 12.93 -0.90 1.04
CA LEU A 415 11.82 0.06 0.96
C LEU A 415 11.58 0.79 2.29
N GLY A 416 11.67 0.08 3.42
CA GLY A 416 11.57 0.69 4.75
C GLY A 416 12.71 1.66 5.04
N LEU A 417 13.94 1.31 4.67
CA LEU A 417 15.11 2.16 4.86
C LEU A 417 15.10 3.38 3.93
N SER A 418 14.74 3.22 2.65
CA SER A 418 14.54 4.34 1.72
C SER A 418 13.45 5.29 2.23
N GLN A 419 12.30 4.75 2.65
CA GLN A 419 11.21 5.53 3.23
C GLN A 419 11.68 6.34 4.47
N PHE A 420 12.44 5.72 5.37
CA PHE A 420 13.02 6.41 6.53
C PHE A 420 14.01 7.51 6.11
N VAL A 421 15.07 7.17 5.38
CA VAL A 421 16.16 8.07 4.99
C VAL A 421 15.65 9.24 4.13
N ARG A 422 14.77 8.96 3.16
CA ARG A 422 14.15 9.97 2.30
C ARG A 422 13.22 10.90 3.09
N SER A 423 12.50 10.38 4.09
CA SER A 423 11.69 11.23 4.99
C SER A 423 12.58 12.12 5.85
N LEU A 424 13.60 11.54 6.48
CA LEU A 424 14.56 12.23 7.34
C LEU A 424 15.29 13.36 6.60
N GLY A 425 15.85 13.06 5.42
CA GLY A 425 16.52 14.04 4.57
C GLY A 425 15.58 15.14 4.05
N THR A 426 14.30 14.82 3.77
CA THR A 426 13.32 15.83 3.35
C THR A 426 12.97 16.81 4.47
N LEU A 427 12.86 16.31 5.71
CA LEU A 427 12.52 17.13 6.88
C LEU A 427 13.70 18.00 7.33
N ILE A 428 14.92 17.44 7.32
CA ILE A 428 16.16 18.17 7.61
C ILE A 428 16.41 19.28 6.57
N ALA A 429 16.21 19.01 5.27
CA ALA A 429 16.33 20.01 4.21
C ALA A 429 15.44 21.24 4.42
N GLY A 430 14.22 21.04 4.92
CA GLY A 430 13.31 22.12 5.28
C GLY A 430 13.50 22.68 6.69
N GLY A 431 14.66 22.48 7.31
CA GLY A 431 15.02 23.05 8.61
C GLY A 431 14.32 22.44 9.82
N THR A 432 13.76 21.22 9.72
CA THR A 432 13.12 20.56 10.87
C THR A 432 14.19 19.95 11.79
N PRO A 433 14.19 20.26 13.10
CA PRO A 433 15.21 19.77 14.05
C PRO A 433 15.33 18.24 14.05
N LEU A 434 16.57 17.74 14.08
CA LEU A 434 16.91 16.33 13.83
C LEU A 434 16.05 15.33 14.63
N VAL A 435 15.87 15.54 15.95
CA VAL A 435 15.08 14.64 16.80
C VAL A 435 13.61 14.54 16.34
N ASN A 436 12.97 15.67 16.05
CA ASN A 436 11.59 15.69 15.52
C ASN A 436 11.52 15.07 14.11
N SER A 437 12.55 15.31 13.28
CA SER A 437 12.68 14.68 11.97
C SER A 437 12.80 13.15 12.05
N LEU A 438 13.50 12.62 13.06
CA LEU A 438 13.59 11.18 13.34
C LEU A 438 12.26 10.57 13.82
N GLU A 439 11.52 11.27 14.70
CA GLU A 439 10.21 10.82 15.18
C GLU A 439 9.16 10.80 14.05
N ILE A 440 9.18 11.79 13.17
CA ILE A 440 8.29 11.83 12.00
C ILE A 440 8.72 10.78 10.95
N ALA A 441 10.03 10.66 10.66
CA ALA A 441 10.55 9.72 9.67
C ALA A 441 10.36 8.25 10.08
N SER A 442 10.63 7.89 11.34
CA SER A 442 10.37 6.53 11.85
C SER A 442 8.89 6.16 11.77
N ALA A 443 7.98 7.12 12.00
CA ALA A 443 6.54 6.93 11.85
C ALA A 443 6.05 6.81 10.39
N THR A 444 6.89 7.04 9.37
CA THR A 444 6.53 6.76 7.97
C THR A 444 6.75 5.29 7.59
N VAL A 445 7.67 4.59 8.27
CA VAL A 445 8.08 3.24 7.93
C VAL A 445 6.93 2.25 8.15
N THR A 446 6.38 1.75 7.04
CA THR A 446 5.11 0.99 7.08
C THR A 446 5.22 -0.37 7.79
N ASN A 447 6.41 -0.96 7.90
CA ASN A 447 6.63 -2.24 8.57
C ASN A 447 7.01 -2.03 10.04
N ARG A 448 6.19 -2.52 10.97
CA ARG A 448 6.39 -2.36 12.42
C ARG A 448 7.73 -2.90 12.93
N ALA A 449 8.25 -3.98 12.34
CA ALA A 449 9.51 -4.58 12.76
C ALA A 449 10.75 -3.73 12.39
N LEU A 450 10.63 -2.88 11.34
CA LEU A 450 11.66 -1.92 10.96
C LEU A 450 11.47 -0.59 11.68
N GLY A 451 10.22 -0.14 11.86
CA GLY A 451 9.91 1.13 12.54
C GLY A 451 10.27 1.14 14.03
N ALA A 452 10.06 0.04 14.76
CA ALA A 452 10.27 0.02 16.21
C ALA A 452 11.73 0.25 16.65
N PRO A 453 12.77 -0.33 16.00
CA PRO A 453 14.16 0.08 16.23
C PRO A 453 14.43 1.55 15.89
N LEU A 454 13.83 2.09 14.83
CA LEU A 454 14.05 3.45 14.35
C LEU A 454 13.46 4.53 15.28
N VAL A 455 12.39 4.23 16.04
CA VAL A 455 11.89 5.12 17.09
C VAL A 455 12.95 5.31 18.19
N ARG A 456 13.67 4.26 18.57
CA ARG A 456 14.74 4.32 19.58
C ARG A 456 15.97 5.13 19.12
N VAL A 457 16.14 5.35 17.82
CA VAL A 457 17.18 6.24 17.29
C VAL A 457 16.89 7.69 17.68
N ALA A 458 15.62 8.11 17.68
CA ALA A 458 15.25 9.45 18.13
C ALA A 458 15.49 9.65 19.64
N GLU A 459 15.27 8.60 20.44
CA GLU A 459 15.56 8.58 21.88
C GLU A 459 17.06 8.72 22.14
N ARG A 460 17.90 7.88 21.51
CA ARG A 460 19.37 7.95 21.63
C ARG A 460 19.97 9.28 21.18
N VAL A 461 19.48 9.86 20.08
CA VAL A 461 19.96 11.17 19.58
C VAL A 461 19.48 12.31 20.50
N ARG A 462 18.31 12.19 21.14
CA ARG A 462 17.85 13.11 22.19
C ARG A 462 18.72 13.01 23.47
N GLU A 463 19.28 11.84 23.77
CA GLU A 463 20.28 11.62 24.82
C GLU A 463 21.69 12.12 24.45
N GLY A 464 21.89 12.64 23.23
CA GLY A 464 23.17 13.17 22.75
C GLY A 464 24.10 12.14 22.11
N GLN A 465 23.62 10.92 21.82
CA GLN A 465 24.39 9.93 21.05
C GLN A 465 24.43 10.34 19.56
N PRO A 466 25.57 10.15 18.84
CA PRO A 466 25.63 10.42 17.40
C PRO A 466 24.56 9.66 16.61
N LEU A 467 24.06 10.27 15.54
CA LEU A 467 23.08 9.66 14.66
C LEU A 467 23.64 8.41 13.97
N TRP A 468 24.88 8.46 13.47
CA TRP A 468 25.49 7.32 12.77
C TRP A 468 25.57 6.07 13.68
N SER A 469 26.01 6.23 14.94
CA SER A 469 26.14 5.11 15.88
C SER A 469 24.78 4.65 16.41
N SER A 470 23.84 5.58 16.58
CA SER A 470 22.46 5.26 16.97
C SER A 470 21.74 4.41 15.92
N LEU A 471 21.99 4.66 14.63
CA LEU A 471 21.50 3.89 13.49
C LEU A 471 22.23 2.54 13.34
N ASP A 472 23.56 2.52 13.48
CA ASP A 472 24.38 1.31 13.39
C ASP A 472 23.95 0.28 14.45
N ALA A 473 23.77 0.73 15.69
CA ALA A 473 23.23 -0.04 16.81
C ALA A 473 21.72 -0.40 16.69
N THR A 474 21.15 -0.38 15.47
CA THR A 474 19.90 -1.08 15.12
C THR A 474 20.14 -2.37 14.33
N GLY A 475 21.31 -2.55 13.70
CA GLY A 475 21.63 -3.66 12.80
C GLY A 475 20.85 -3.66 11.47
N LEU A 476 20.11 -2.58 11.16
CA LEU A 476 19.27 -2.51 9.95
C LEU A 476 19.99 -1.92 8.72
N PHE A 477 21.01 -1.10 8.90
CA PHE A 477 21.63 -0.35 7.81
C PHE A 477 22.88 -1.04 7.27
N PRO A 478 23.13 -1.04 5.94
CA PRO A 478 24.43 -1.44 5.38
C PRO A 478 25.54 -0.47 5.82
N GLU A 479 26.76 -1.00 6.01
CA GLU A 479 27.95 -0.25 6.43
C GLU A 479 28.19 1.05 5.63
N LEU A 480 28.05 0.99 4.29
CA LEU A 480 28.17 2.15 3.40
C LEU A 480 27.20 3.29 3.79
N SER A 481 25.99 2.95 4.21
CA SER A 481 24.98 3.93 4.61
C SER A 481 25.30 4.55 5.97
N ILE A 482 25.82 3.76 6.91
CA ILE A 482 26.32 4.28 8.20
C ILE A 482 27.50 5.21 7.97
N ALA A 483 28.47 4.83 7.14
CA ALA A 483 29.64 5.66 6.81
C ALA A 483 29.24 6.99 6.14
N MET A 484 28.26 6.97 5.23
CA MET A 484 27.75 8.20 4.61
C MET A 484 27.05 9.12 5.63
N VAL A 485 26.27 8.56 6.57
CA VAL A 485 25.67 9.36 7.66
C VAL A 485 26.75 9.89 8.60
N GLN A 486 27.76 9.10 8.95
CA GLN A 486 28.90 9.51 9.79
C GLN A 486 29.65 10.70 9.19
N VAL A 487 29.96 10.66 7.89
CA VAL A 487 30.60 11.79 7.18
C VAL A 487 29.64 12.99 7.11
N GLY A 488 28.36 12.78 6.83
CA GLY A 488 27.35 13.85 6.78
C GLY A 488 27.14 14.54 8.12
N GLU A 489 27.20 13.80 9.23
CA GLU A 489 27.11 14.32 10.59
C GLU A 489 28.40 15.08 10.98
N ALA A 490 29.58 14.50 10.72
CA ALA A 490 30.87 15.12 11.02
C ALA A 490 31.19 16.38 10.18
N THR A 491 30.61 16.51 8.99
CA THR A 491 30.80 17.67 8.08
C THR A 491 29.62 18.65 8.06
N GLY A 492 28.53 18.34 8.77
CA GLY A 492 27.26 19.06 8.67
C GLY A 492 26.47 18.83 7.37
N ALA A 493 27.06 18.16 6.35
CA ALA A 493 26.44 17.87 5.06
C ALA A 493 25.40 16.71 5.09
N LEU A 494 24.71 16.52 6.22
CA LEU A 494 23.82 15.40 6.47
C LEU A 494 22.67 15.31 5.46
N GLU A 495 22.12 16.43 5.00
CA GLU A 495 21.07 16.43 3.97
C GLU A 495 21.54 15.74 2.67
N GLY A 496 22.68 16.16 2.14
CA GLY A 496 23.24 15.62 0.90
C GLY A 496 23.62 14.14 1.03
N MET A 497 24.14 13.73 2.19
CA MET A 497 24.46 12.32 2.43
C MET A 497 23.20 11.45 2.55
N LEU A 498 22.15 11.92 3.23
CA LEU A 498 20.85 11.22 3.27
C LEU A 498 20.20 11.15 1.88
N ALA A 499 20.29 12.21 1.08
CA ALA A 499 19.83 12.19 -0.31
C ALA A 499 20.56 11.11 -1.13
N ASN A 500 21.89 11.06 -1.06
CA ASN A 500 22.71 10.06 -1.76
C ASN A 500 22.42 8.62 -1.28
N VAL A 501 22.26 8.38 0.04
CA VAL A 501 21.85 7.06 0.58
C VAL A 501 20.47 6.66 0.07
N SER A 502 19.50 7.60 0.01
CA SER A 502 18.16 7.31 -0.50
C SER A 502 18.17 6.95 -1.99
N GLN A 503 18.99 7.61 -2.81
CA GLN A 503 19.16 7.25 -4.23
C GLN A 503 19.78 5.85 -4.39
N PHE A 504 20.85 5.55 -3.65
CA PHE A 504 21.50 4.23 -3.68
C PHE A 504 20.54 3.09 -3.30
N TYR A 505 19.67 3.31 -2.30
CA TYR A 505 18.61 2.35 -1.97
C TYR A 505 17.58 2.23 -3.09
N ASP A 506 17.16 3.32 -3.72
CA ASP A 506 16.14 3.29 -4.76
C ASP A 506 16.62 2.57 -6.02
N GLU A 507 17.86 2.83 -6.46
CA GLU A 507 18.54 2.06 -7.53
C GLU A 507 18.64 0.57 -7.17
N THR A 508 18.99 0.25 -5.92
CA THR A 508 19.03 -1.13 -5.44
C THR A 508 17.63 -1.77 -5.42
N ILE A 509 16.59 -1.03 -5.04
CA ILE A 509 15.19 -1.47 -5.05
C ILE A 509 14.73 -1.76 -6.49
N GLU A 510 15.09 -0.93 -7.47
CA GLU A 510 14.78 -1.17 -8.89
C GLU A 510 15.32 -2.52 -9.36
N VAL A 511 16.63 -2.75 -9.14
CA VAL A 511 17.33 -3.99 -9.53
C VAL A 511 16.77 -5.21 -8.79
N ARG A 512 16.53 -5.11 -7.48
CA ARG A 512 15.97 -6.22 -6.70
C ARG A 512 14.52 -6.52 -7.08
N LEU A 513 13.72 -5.51 -7.40
CA LEU A 513 12.35 -5.70 -7.86
C LEU A 513 12.32 -6.36 -9.24
N ALA A 514 13.19 -5.96 -10.17
CA ALA A 514 13.34 -6.64 -11.46
C ALA A 514 13.74 -8.12 -11.29
N GLN A 515 14.68 -8.43 -10.40
CA GLN A 515 15.08 -9.81 -10.06
C GLN A 515 13.93 -10.64 -9.45
N VAL A 516 13.06 -10.04 -8.63
CA VAL A 516 11.86 -10.71 -8.11
C VAL A 516 10.88 -11.01 -9.24
N VAL A 517 10.67 -10.06 -10.15
CA VAL A 517 9.74 -10.23 -11.29
C VAL A 517 10.20 -11.34 -12.24
N SER A 518 11.49 -11.39 -12.60
CA SER A 518 12.01 -12.42 -13.52
C SER A 518 12.03 -13.84 -12.95
N LEU A 519 11.91 -14.00 -11.62
CA LEU A 519 11.79 -15.31 -10.97
C LEU A 519 10.34 -15.83 -10.91
N ILE A 520 9.33 -14.96 -11.05
CA ILE A 520 7.92 -15.34 -10.99
C ILE A 520 7.53 -16.19 -12.22
N GLU A 521 8.00 -15.82 -13.42
CA GLU A 521 7.66 -16.51 -14.66
C GLU A 521 8.15 -17.98 -14.68
N PRO A 522 9.44 -18.31 -14.43
CA PRO A 522 9.88 -19.70 -14.31
C PRO A 522 9.15 -20.48 -13.21
N ALA A 523 8.85 -19.86 -12.07
CA ALA A 523 8.12 -20.52 -10.99
C ALA A 523 6.69 -20.89 -11.40
N VAL A 524 5.98 -19.98 -12.10
CA VAL A 524 4.63 -20.25 -12.65
C VAL A 524 4.69 -21.35 -13.72
N LEU A 525 5.69 -21.32 -14.62
CA LEU A 525 5.87 -22.36 -15.63
C LEU A 525 6.13 -23.75 -15.03
N VAL A 526 6.96 -23.86 -13.98
CA VAL A 526 7.21 -25.13 -13.29
C VAL A 526 5.94 -25.63 -12.57
N ILE A 527 5.21 -24.75 -11.88
CA ILE A 527 3.95 -25.11 -11.22
C ILE A 527 2.90 -25.57 -12.24
N MET A 528 2.73 -24.85 -13.36
CA MET A 528 1.80 -25.22 -14.41
C MET A 528 2.22 -26.48 -15.16
N GLY A 529 3.51 -26.68 -15.42
CA GLY A 529 4.04 -27.92 -15.98
C GLY A 529 3.75 -29.12 -15.10
N GLY A 530 3.96 -29.02 -13.78
CA GLY A 530 3.62 -30.07 -12.82
C GLY A 530 2.12 -30.38 -12.76
N VAL A 531 1.26 -29.36 -12.76
CA VAL A 531 -0.20 -29.52 -12.79
C VAL A 531 -0.66 -30.19 -14.10
N VAL A 532 -0.19 -29.71 -15.26
CA VAL A 532 -0.52 -30.30 -16.58
C VAL A 532 -0.01 -31.73 -16.70
N ALA A 533 1.21 -32.02 -16.27
CA ALA A 533 1.74 -33.39 -16.25
C ALA A 533 0.90 -34.33 -15.36
N THR A 534 0.44 -33.85 -14.19
CA THR A 534 -0.44 -34.62 -13.29
C THR A 534 -1.78 -34.93 -13.94
N LEU A 535 -2.38 -33.97 -14.66
CA LEU A 535 -3.64 -34.16 -15.39
C LEU A 535 -3.48 -35.12 -16.56
N LEU A 536 -2.41 -34.98 -17.35
CA LEU A 536 -2.09 -35.90 -18.46
C LEU A 536 -1.90 -37.33 -17.93
N LEU A 537 -1.13 -37.51 -16.86
CA LEU A 537 -0.95 -38.82 -16.23
C LEU A 537 -2.30 -39.40 -15.77
N SER A 538 -3.17 -38.58 -15.16
CA SER A 538 -4.51 -39.01 -14.73
C SER A 538 -5.44 -39.48 -15.86
N VAL A 539 -5.21 -39.06 -17.11
CA VAL A 539 -6.04 -39.41 -18.27
C VAL A 539 -5.42 -40.54 -19.07
N TYR A 540 -4.10 -40.51 -19.31
CA TYR A 540 -3.39 -41.49 -20.13
C TYR A 540 -3.02 -42.77 -19.37
N TYR A 541 -2.71 -42.71 -18.07
CA TYR A 541 -2.35 -43.92 -17.31
C TYR A 541 -3.48 -44.98 -17.31
N PRO A 542 -4.77 -44.64 -17.06
CA PRO A 542 -5.88 -45.58 -17.23
C PRO A 542 -5.95 -46.20 -18.64
N MET A 543 -5.70 -45.39 -19.68
CA MET A 543 -5.79 -45.83 -21.08
C MET A 543 -4.71 -46.86 -21.42
N PHE A 544 -3.48 -46.67 -20.95
CA PHE A 544 -2.41 -47.66 -21.09
C PHE A 544 -2.73 -48.96 -20.35
N THR A 545 -3.30 -48.90 -19.14
CA THR A 545 -3.67 -50.10 -18.37
C THR A 545 -4.82 -50.92 -18.96
N LEU A 546 -5.63 -50.34 -19.87
CA LEU A 546 -6.57 -51.12 -20.69
C LEU A 546 -5.86 -51.81 -21.86
N MET A 547 -5.01 -51.11 -22.61
CA MET A 547 -4.31 -51.70 -23.75
C MET A 547 -3.41 -52.87 -23.33
N SER A 548 -2.78 -52.81 -22.15
CA SER A 548 -2.00 -53.92 -21.57
C SER A 548 -2.84 -55.03 -20.91
N LYS A 549 -4.17 -54.96 -20.98
CA LYS A 549 -5.13 -56.00 -20.52
C LYS A 549 -6.02 -56.52 -21.66
N ALA A 550 -5.95 -55.90 -22.83
CA ALA A 550 -6.60 -56.32 -24.07
C ALA A 550 -5.63 -57.08 -25.00
N GLN A 551 -4.42 -57.34 -24.51
CA GLN A 551 -3.43 -58.29 -25.01
C GLN A 551 -3.27 -59.41 -23.97
#